data_AF-A0A258KN98-F1
#
_entry.id   AF-A0A258KN98-F1
#
_cell.length_a   1.000
_cell.length_b   1.000
_cell.length_c   1.000
_cell.angle_alpha   90.00
_cell.angle_beta   90.00
_cell.angle_gamma   90.00
#
_symmetry.space_group_name_H-M   'P 1'
#
loop_
_entity.id
_entity.type
_entity.pdbx_description
1 polymer ?
#
loop_
_entity_poly.entity_id
_entity_poly.type
_entity_poly.pdbx_seq_one_letter_code
_entity_poly.pdbx_strand_id
1 'polypeptide(L)' 'MSINSAMLSGVSGLIANSSALAAISDNISNVNTVGYKRSTANFSTLVTSQSKNATY' A
#
# COMPACT_ATOMS: atom_id res chain seq x y z
N MET A 1 -0.90 3.04 -22.32
CA MET A 1 -0.93 3.02 -20.84
C MET A 1 -0.37 4.32 -20.27
N SER A 2 -0.95 5.49 -20.58
CA SER A 2 -0.30 6.78 -20.24
C SER A 2 -0.91 7.45 -19.02
N ILE A 3 -2.13 7.98 -19.10
CA ILE A 3 -2.67 8.82 -18.00
C ILE A 3 -3.50 8.02 -16.97
N ASN A 4 -4.40 7.14 -17.43
CA ASN A 4 -5.25 6.35 -16.53
C ASN A 4 -4.43 5.38 -15.67
N SER A 5 -3.38 4.78 -16.24
CA SER A 5 -2.47 3.89 -15.50
C SER A 5 -1.63 4.65 -14.46
N ALA A 6 -1.16 5.85 -14.80
CA ALA A 6 -0.42 6.71 -13.87
C ALA A 6 -1.32 7.23 -12.74
N MET A 7 -2.57 7.62 -13.05
CA MET A 7 -3.57 8.02 -12.07
C MET A 7 -3.92 6.88 -11.11
N LEU A 8 -4.17 5.67 -11.64
CA LEU A 8 -4.45 4.49 -10.80
C LEU A 8 -3.24 4.13 -9.92
N SER A 9 -2.01 4.23 -10.45
CA SER A 9 -0.80 4.03 -9.65
C SER A 9 -0.64 5.08 -8.55
N GLY A 10 -0.92 6.37 -8.84
CA GLY A 10 -0.89 7.44 -7.86
C GLY A 10 -1.93 7.27 -6.76
N VAL A 11 -3.16 6.92 -7.14
CA VAL A 11 -4.25 6.62 -6.19
C VAL A 11 -3.90 5.42 -5.32
N SER A 12 -3.31 4.35 -5.88
CA SER A 12 -2.86 3.20 -5.09
C SER A 12 -1.76 3.56 -4.08
N GLY A 13 -0.85 4.48 -4.42
CA GLY A 13 0.18 5.00 -3.50
C GLY A 13 -0.41 5.86 -2.39
N LEU A 14 -1.43 6.67 -2.68
CA LEU A 14 -2.14 7.46 -1.68
C LEU A 14 -2.93 6.57 -0.72
N ILE A 15 -3.65 5.56 -1.24
CA ILE A 15 -4.39 4.59 -0.43
C ILE A 15 -3.43 3.79 0.46
N ALA A 16 -2.28 3.35 -0.06
CA ALA A 16 -1.25 2.69 0.73
C ALA A 16 -0.80 3.58 1.92
N ASN A 17 -0.48 4.85 1.66
CA ASN A 17 -0.12 5.79 2.72
C ASN A 17 -1.25 6.00 3.74
N SER A 18 -2.49 6.12 3.30
CA SER A 18 -3.65 6.26 4.19
C SER A 18 -3.81 5.04 5.11
N SER A 19 -3.67 3.83 4.58
CA SER A 19 -3.71 2.60 5.38
C SER A 19 -2.55 2.51 6.37
N ALA A 20 -1.36 2.99 5.99
CA ALA A 20 -0.20 3.06 6.90
C ALA A 20 -0.48 4.00 8.08
N LEU A 21 -1.03 5.18 7.79
CA LEU A 21 -1.40 6.17 8.79
C LEU A 21 -2.51 5.65 9.72
N ALA A 22 -3.49 4.91 9.20
CA ALA A 22 -4.52 4.28 10.02
C ALA A 22 -3.90 3.27 11.01
N ALA A 23 -3.02 2.38 10.54
CA ALA A 23 -2.32 1.43 11.42
C ALA A 23 -1.44 2.14 12.48
N ILE A 24 -0.78 3.24 12.11
CA ILE A 24 -0.02 4.07 13.05
C ILE A 24 -0.96 4.70 14.08
N SER A 25 -2.09 5.26 13.64
CA SER A 25 -3.11 5.85 14.52
C SER A 25 -3.61 4.83 15.54
N ASP A 26 -3.96 3.61 15.10
CA ASP A 26 -4.42 2.54 15.98
C ASP A 26 -3.33 2.14 16.98
N ASN A 27 -2.07 2.10 16.57
CA ASN A 27 -0.95 1.82 17.47
C ASN A 27 -0.74 2.93 18.52
N ILE A 28 -0.92 4.20 18.15
CA ILE A 28 -0.80 5.34 19.07
C ILE A 28 -1.95 5.34 20.07
N SER A 29 -3.19 5.18 19.60
CA SER A 29 -4.37 5.13 20.47
C SER A 29 -4.32 3.99 21.48
N ASN A 30 -3.68 2.87 21.13
CA ASN A 30 -3.58 1.69 21.99
C ASN A 30 -2.21 1.53 22.67
N VAL A 31 -1.34 2.55 22.68
CA VAL A 31 0.02 2.44 23.25
C VAL A 31 0.02 2.17 24.76
N ASN A 32 -1.01 2.62 25.48
CA ASN A 32 -1.17 2.45 26.93
C ASN A 32 -2.03 1.23 27.30
N THR A 33 -2.51 0.46 26.32
CA THR A 33 -3.35 -0.71 26.55
C THR A 33 -2.47 -1.92 26.84
N VAL A 34 -2.53 -2.44 28.08
CA VAL A 34 -1.76 -3.62 28.50
C VAL A 34 -2.16 -4.82 27.62
N GLY A 35 -1.17 -5.47 27.00
CA GLY A 35 -1.39 -6.61 26.11
C GLY A 35 -1.64 -6.27 24.64
N TYR A 36 -1.62 -4.98 24.25
CA TYR A 36 -1.78 -4.59 22.85
C TYR A 36 -0.56 -4.98 22.01
N LYS A 37 -0.80 -5.64 20.86
CA LYS A 37 0.22 -5.96 19.87
C LYS A 37 0.14 -4.97 18.72
N ARG A 38 1.29 -4.36 18.40
CA ARG A 38 1.39 -3.41 17.29
C ARG A 38 1.08 -4.09 15.96
N SER A 39 0.29 -3.42 15.14
CA SER A 39 0.00 -3.82 13.76
C SER A 39 0.84 -2.97 12.81
N THR A 40 1.52 -3.59 11.84
CA THR A 40 2.38 -2.90 10.87
C THR A 40 1.88 -3.16 9.45
N ALA A 41 1.70 -2.08 8.67
CA ALA A 41 1.34 -2.18 7.27
C ALA A 41 2.62 -2.33 6.41
N ASN A 42 2.75 -3.44 5.69
CA ASN A 42 3.85 -3.68 4.76
C ASN A 42 3.33 -3.65 3.32
N PHE A 43 3.86 -2.74 2.49
CA PHE A 43 3.46 -2.61 1.09
C PHE A 43 4.47 -3.29 0.18
N SER A 44 3.97 -3.98 -0.85
CA SER A 44 4.77 -4.55 -1.94
C SER A 44 4.29 -4.01 -3.28
N THR A 45 5.21 -3.77 -4.20
CA THR A 45 4.87 -3.35 -5.56
C THR A 45 4.22 -4.51 -6.31
N LEU A 46 3.09 -4.23 -6.98
CA LEU A 46 2.47 -5.19 -7.87
C LEU A 46 3.20 -5.14 -9.22
N VAL A 47 3.99 -6.16 -9.53
CA VAL A 47 4.62 -6.30 -10.86
C VAL A 47 3.54 -6.73 -11.84
N THR A 48 3.04 -5.78 -12.63
CA THR A 48 2.21 -6.12 -13.78
C THR A 48 3.15 -6.59 -14.89
N SER A 49 3.29 -7.91 -15.03
CA SER A 49 3.98 -8.50 -16.18
C SER A 49 3.23 -8.09 -17.44
N GLN A 50 3.71 -7.04 -18.12
CA GLN A 50 3.36 -6.82 -19.50
C GLN A 50 3.89 -8.04 -20.25
N SER A 51 3.01 -9.00 -20.56
CA SER A 51 3.29 -10.09 -21.48
C SER A 51 3.74 -9.46 -22.80
N LYS A 52 5.06 -9.25 -22.92
CA LYS A 52 5.71 -9.01 -24.19
C LYS A 52 5.82 -10.38 -24.84
N ASN A 53 4.71 -10.85 -25.42
CA ASN A 53 4.77 -11.78 -26.53
C ASN A 53 5.37 -11.03 -27.73
N ALA A 54 6.66 -10.71 -27.64
CA ALA A 54 7.48 -10.42 -28.80
C ALA A 54 8.06 -11.77 -29.20
N THR A 55 7.26 -12.53 -29.95
CA THR A 55 7.70 -13.74 -30.63
C THR A 55 8.85 -13.37 -31.55
N TYR A 56 9.93 -14.14 -31.45
CA TYR A 56 11.18 -14.06 -32.21
C TYR A 56 10.97 -14.02 -33.72
#